data_AF-M5TCJ6-F1
#
_entry.id   AF-M5TCJ6-F1
#
_cell.length_a   1.000
_cell.length_b   1.000
_cell.length_c   1.000
_cell.angle_alpha   90.00
_cell.angle_beta   90.00
_cell.angle_gamma   90.00
#
_symmetry.space_group_name_H-M   'P 1'
#
loop_
_entity.id
_entity.type
_entity.pdbx_description
1 polymer ?
#
loop_
_entity_poly.entity_id
_entity_poly.type
_entity_poly.pdbx_seq_one_letter_code
_entity_poly.pdbx_strand_id
1 'polypeptide(L)'
;MSLSKKQISTLLGLIGSTEPDATDCDGCYSHLAEFAELELAGSEVPEAFEAIQRHLEQCPCCKNEFDVLIEGLKALQSEEE
;
A
#
# COMPACT_ATOMS: atom_id res chain seq x y z
N MET A 1 -28.59 13.29 -3.71
CA MET A 1 -27.23 13.54 -4.21
C MET A 1 -26.95 12.54 -5.32
N SER A 2 -26.44 12.99 -6.47
CA SER A 2 -26.10 12.10 -7.58
C SER A 2 -24.58 12.01 -7.71
N LEU A 3 -24.05 10.79 -7.81
CA LEU A 3 -22.63 10.57 -8.04
C LEU A 3 -22.26 10.93 -9.47
N SER A 4 -21.08 11.51 -9.66
CA SER A 4 -20.51 11.73 -11.00
C SER A 4 -20.10 10.42 -11.65
N LYS A 5 -20.01 10.40 -12.98
CA LYS A 5 -19.52 9.22 -13.74
C LYS A 5 -18.14 8.77 -13.27
N LYS A 6 -17.24 9.71 -12.94
CA LYS A 6 -15.90 9.40 -12.43
C LYS A 6 -15.96 8.65 -11.10
N GLN A 7 -16.77 9.13 -10.16
CA GLN A 7 -16.95 8.47 -8.87
C GLN A 7 -17.55 7.08 -9.03
N ILE A 8 -18.51 6.90 -9.95
CA ILE A 8 -19.09 5.59 -10.24
C ILE A 8 -18.04 4.64 -10.80
N SER A 9 -17.21 5.07 -11.76
CA SER A 9 -16.12 4.25 -12.29
C SER A 9 -15.09 3.87 -11.22
N THR A 10 -14.72 4.79 -10.34
CA THR A 10 -13.82 4.48 -9.21
C THR A 10 -14.43 3.44 -8.28
N LEU A 11 -15.70 3.57 -7.91
CA LEU A 11 -16.37 2.60 -7.04
C LEU A 11 -16.49 1.22 -7.71
N LEU A 12 -16.81 1.17 -9.01
CA LEU A 12 -16.85 -0.09 -9.75
C LEU A 12 -15.47 -0.75 -9.83
N GLY A 13 -14.39 0.03 -9.98
CA GLY A 13 -13.02 -0.47 -9.94
C GLY A 13 -12.68 -1.10 -8.59
N LEU A 14 -13.01 -0.41 -7.49
CA LEU A 14 -12.77 -0.90 -6.13
C LEU A 14 -13.56 -2.18 -5.82
N ILE A 15 -14.81 -2.29 -6.29
CA ILE A 15 -15.60 -3.51 -6.14
C ILE A 15 -15.00 -4.64 -6.99
N GLY A 16 -14.52 -4.34 -8.20
CA GLY A 16 -13.92 -5.34 -9.09
C GLY A 16 -12.57 -5.86 -8.62
N SER A 17 -11.88 -5.13 -7.73
CA SER A 17 -10.57 -5.50 -7.20
C SER A 17 -10.64 -6.23 -5.86
N THR A 18 -11.83 -6.53 -5.34
CA THR A 18 -12.00 -7.34 -4.12
C THR A 18 -11.65 -8.79 -4.42
N GLU A 19 -10.90 -9.44 -3.53
CA GLU A 19 -10.54 -10.86 -3.66
C GLU A 19 -10.86 -11.59 -2.34
N PRO A 20 -11.31 -12.85 -2.37
CA PRO A 20 -11.32 -13.69 -1.17
C PRO A 20 -9.91 -13.74 -0.55
N ASP A 21 -9.87 -13.77 0.78
CA ASP A 21 -8.62 -13.79 1.58
C ASP A 21 -7.70 -12.57 1.39
N ALA A 22 -8.28 -11.43 0.96
CA ALA A 22 -7.56 -10.17 0.93
C ALA A 22 -7.04 -9.78 2.33
N THR A 23 -5.77 -9.39 2.38
CA THR A 23 -5.13 -8.85 3.59
C THR A 23 -5.91 -7.63 4.09
N ASP A 24 -6.23 -7.62 5.39
CA ASP A 24 -6.82 -6.48 6.07
C ASP A 24 -5.75 -5.48 6.50
N CYS A 25 -6.16 -4.36 7.12
CA CYS A 25 -5.19 -3.35 7.55
C CYS A 25 -4.17 -3.94 8.55
N ASP A 26 -4.61 -4.75 9.51
CA ASP A 26 -3.74 -5.33 10.54
C ASP A 26 -2.71 -6.31 9.95
N GLY A 27 -3.13 -7.15 9.00
CA GLY A 27 -2.24 -8.00 8.23
C GLY A 27 -1.25 -7.20 7.37
N CYS A 28 -1.69 -6.06 6.83
CA CYS A 28 -0.81 -5.17 6.07
C CYS A 28 0.28 -4.57 6.98
N TYR A 29 -0.08 -4.05 8.16
CA TYR A 29 0.91 -3.47 9.09
C TYR A 29 1.94 -4.48 9.57
N SER A 30 1.54 -5.74 9.76
CA SER A 30 2.43 -6.80 10.24
C SER A 30 3.65 -7.01 9.35
N HIS A 31 3.53 -6.69 8.06
CA HIS A 31 4.57 -6.86 7.05
C HIS A 31 5.00 -5.54 6.39
N LEU A 32 4.48 -4.40 6.87
CA LEU A 32 4.69 -3.10 6.23
C LEU A 32 6.15 -2.64 6.30
N ALA A 33 6.84 -2.95 7.39
CA ALA A 33 8.26 -2.64 7.55
C ALA A 33 9.13 -3.45 6.57
N GLU A 34 8.90 -4.76 6.47
CA GLU A 34 9.62 -5.64 5.53
C GLU A 34 9.38 -5.19 4.08
N PHE A 35 8.14 -4.82 3.76
CA PHE A 35 7.79 -4.29 2.44
C PHE A 35 8.50 -2.95 2.15
N ALA A 36 8.58 -2.04 3.14
CA ALA A 36 9.28 -0.77 2.98
C ALA A 36 10.79 -0.93 2.75
N GLU A 37 11.43 -1.89 3.41
CA GLU A 37 12.83 -2.22 3.19
C GLU A 37 13.08 -2.73 1.77
N LEU A 38 12.21 -3.61 1.26
CA LEU A 38 12.30 -4.13 -0.11
C LEU A 38 12.15 -3.02 -1.16
N GLU A 39 11.19 -2.11 -0.95
CA GLU A 39 10.96 -0.94 -1.81
C GLU A 39 12.15 0.02 -1.79
N LEU A 40 12.77 0.26 -0.63
CA LEU A 40 13.99 1.07 -0.53
C LEU A 40 15.21 0.41 -1.18
N ALA A 41 15.29 -0.92 -1.12
CA ALA A 41 16.33 -1.69 -1.81
C ALA A 41 16.12 -1.73 -3.33
N GLY A 42 14.98 -1.25 -3.85
CA GLY A 42 14.62 -1.32 -5.26
C GLY A 42 14.48 -2.75 -5.78
N SER A 43 14.18 -3.69 -4.89
CA SER A 43 14.00 -5.10 -5.23
C SER A 43 12.62 -5.34 -5.84
N GLU A 44 12.50 -6.34 -6.72
CA GLU A 44 11.18 -6.76 -7.21
C GLU A 44 10.32 -7.27 -6.05
N VAL A 45 9.05 -6.84 -6.01
CA VAL A 45 8.08 -7.27 -5.00
C VAL A 45 7.87 -8.78 -5.12
N PRO A 46 8.22 -9.58 -4.10
CA PRO A 46 7.98 -11.01 -4.14
C PRO A 46 6.47 -11.32 -4.17
N GLU A 47 6.07 -12.46 -4.73
CA GLU A 47 4.66 -12.90 -4.76
C GLU A 47 3.99 -12.85 -3.37
N ALA A 48 4.77 -13.11 -2.31
CA ALA A 48 4.31 -13.03 -0.92
C ALA A 48 3.83 -11.63 -0.48
N PHE A 49 4.29 -10.57 -1.14
CA PHE A 49 3.98 -9.18 -0.83
C PHE A 49 2.96 -8.56 -1.80
N GLU A 50 2.54 -9.26 -2.86
CA GLU A 50 1.53 -8.74 -3.80
C GLU A 50 0.21 -8.39 -3.11
N ALA A 51 -0.19 -9.16 -2.10
CA ALA A 51 -1.41 -8.90 -1.33
C ALA A 51 -1.32 -7.56 -0.55
N ILE A 52 -0.12 -7.23 -0.05
CA ILE A 52 0.15 -5.97 0.67
C ILE A 52 0.18 -4.81 -0.31
N GLN A 53 0.87 -4.96 -1.45
CA GLN A 53 0.89 -3.94 -2.51
C GLN A 53 -0.54 -3.60 -2.96
N ARG A 54 -1.36 -4.63 -3.21
CA ARG A 54 -2.76 -4.45 -3.58
C ARG A 54 -3.58 -3.77 -2.49
N HIS A 55 -3.36 -4.11 -1.22
CA HIS A 55 -4.02 -3.43 -0.11
C HIS A 55 -3.66 -1.94 -0.06
N LEU A 56 -2.38 -1.58 -0.28
CA LEU A 56 -1.95 -0.18 -0.33
C LEU A 56 -2.60 0.59 -1.49
N GLU A 57 -2.86 -0.06 -2.62
CA GLU A 57 -3.58 0.57 -3.75
C GLU A 57 -5.07 0.80 -3.46
N GLN A 58 -5.67 -0.02 -2.60
CA GLN A 58 -7.10 0.02 -2.27
C GLN A 58 -7.43 0.80 -1.00
N CYS A 59 -6.48 0.88 -0.06
CA CYS A 59 -6.65 1.47 1.27
C CYS A 59 -5.80 2.75 1.42
N PRO A 60 -6.42 3.95 1.30
CA PRO A 60 -5.70 5.21 1.42
C PRO A 60 -5.02 5.42 2.77
N CYS A 61 -5.55 4.81 3.85
CA CYS A 61 -4.97 4.90 5.18
C CYS A 61 -3.61 4.23 5.23
N CYS A 62 -3.55 2.95 4.85
CA CYS A 62 -2.30 2.18 4.83
C CYS A 62 -1.29 2.77 3.83
N LYS A 63 -1.77 3.28 2.68
CA LYS A 63 -0.92 4.00 1.73
C LYS A 63 -0.23 5.20 2.35
N ASN A 64 -0.97 6.02 3.08
CA ASN A 64 -0.43 7.21 3.71
C ASN A 64 0.61 6.87 4.78
N GLU A 65 0.38 5.83 5.57
CA GLU A 65 1.33 5.41 6.59
C GLU A 65 2.60 4.79 6.00
N PHE A 66 2.45 4.03 4.91
CA PHE A 66 3.59 3.55 4.13
C PHE A 66 4.44 4.71 3.60
N ASP A 67 3.80 5.74 3.03
CA ASP A 67 4.53 6.89 2.49
C ASP A 67 5.30 7.64 3.59
N VAL A 68 4.68 7.86 4.74
CA VAL A 68 5.34 8.47 5.91
C VAL A 68 6.50 7.61 6.41
N LEU A 69 6.34 6.29 6.45
CA LEU A 69 7.40 5.35 6.84
C LEU A 69 8.59 5.46 5.89
N ILE A 70 8.36 5.45 4.58
CA ILE A 70 9.41 5.59 3.56
C ILE A 70 10.12 6.93 3.67
N GLU A 71 9.39 8.02 3.88
CA GLU A 71 9.98 9.35 4.09
C GLU A 71 10.88 9.38 5.32
N GLY A 72 10.42 8.81 6.44
CA GLY A 72 11.21 8.70 7.68
C GLY A 72 12.48 7.87 7.50
N LEU A 73 12.37 6.71 6.85
CA LEU A 73 13.53 5.84 6.58
C LEU A 73 14.57 6.53 5.68
N LYS A 74 14.13 7.25 4.65
CA LYS A 74 15.01 8.04 3.78
C LYS A 74 15.71 9.17 4.53
N ALA A 75 14.99 9.86 5.42
CA ALA A 75 15.58 10.90 6.25
C ALA A 75 16.69 10.33 7.14
N LEU A 76 16.46 9.19 7.78
CA LEU A 76 17.47 8.51 8.61
C LEU A 76 18.70 8.07 7.81
N GLN A 77 18.51 7.52 6.61
CA GLN A 77 19.64 7.14 5.74
C GLN A 77 20.50 8.35 5.33
N SER A 78 19.89 9.53 5.18
CA SER A 78 20.62 10.76 4.82
C SER A 78 21.38 11.40 5.98
N GLU A 79 21.10 11.01 7.23
CA GLU A 79 21.80 11.51 8.42
C GLU A 79 23.05 10.66 8.78
N GLU A 80 23.23 9.49 8.13
CA GLU A 80 24.37 8.60 8.34
C GLU A 80 25.58 8.86 7.40
N GLU A 81 25.48 9.83 6.47
CA GLU A 81 26.58 10.36 5.64
C GLU A 81 27.25 11.61 6.25
#